data_AF-X1E0A4-F1
#
_entry.id   AF-X1E0A4-F1
#
_cell.length_a   1.000
_cell.length_b   1.000
_cell.length_c   1.000
_cell.angle_alpha   90.00
_cell.angle_beta   90.00
_cell.angle_gamma   90.00
#
_symmetry.space_group_name_H-M   'P 1'
#
loop_
_entity.id
_entity.type
_entity.pdbx_description
1 polymer ?
#
loop_
_entity_poly.entity_id
_entity_poly.type
_entity_poly.pdbx_seq_one_letter_code
_entity_poly.pdbx_strand_id
1 'polypeptide(L)'
;YGGIVLDLSQMNRILTIDIINNLVEVEPGVICDELNEILKPHEYFFPPDPGSSSVCTIGGMVASNAGGIQAFKYGVTKNYVLYLEVVLPNGKILNLGSKVLKSVSSYNLKDLFIGSEGTLGIITKIGLRIRPLPKTRKLGFFIFENADNFFIR
;
A
#
# COMPACT_ATOMS: atom_id res chain seq x y z
N TYR A 1 -29.28 -0.01 -14.61
CA TYR A 1 -28.00 -0.47 -14.05
C TYR A 1 -28.25 -1.02 -12.66
N GLY A 2 -27.79 -2.24 -12.37
CA GLY A 2 -27.85 -2.85 -11.05
C GLY A 2 -26.56 -3.63 -10.84
N GLY A 3 -25.70 -3.12 -9.96
CA GLY A 3 -24.47 -3.79 -9.55
C GLY A 3 -24.63 -4.34 -8.13
N ILE A 4 -23.74 -5.24 -7.74
CA ILE A 4 -23.62 -5.69 -6.34
C ILE A 4 -22.44 -4.93 -5.73
N VAL A 5 -22.66 -4.34 -4.56
CA VAL A 5 -21.58 -3.80 -3.74
C VAL A 5 -20.95 -4.97 -2.98
N LEU A 6 -19.69 -5.26 -3.28
CA LEU A 6 -18.90 -6.22 -2.53
C LEU A 6 -18.02 -5.48 -1.52
N ASP A 7 -18.44 -5.48 -0.26
CA ASP A 7 -17.67 -4.88 0.83
C ASP A 7 -16.59 -5.85 1.33
N LEU A 8 -15.34 -5.39 1.34
CA LEU A 8 -14.17 -6.13 1.82
C LEU A 8 -13.73 -5.71 3.24
N SER A 9 -14.47 -4.82 3.91
CA SER A 9 -14.14 -4.29 5.23
C SER A 9 -13.96 -5.37 6.31
N GLN A 10 -14.65 -6.51 6.17
CA GLN A 10 -14.55 -7.64 7.09
C GLN A 10 -13.35 -8.57 6.79
N MET A 11 -12.67 -8.37 5.67
CA MET A 11 -11.39 -9.02 5.38
C MET A 11 -10.25 -8.15 5.91
N ASN A 12 -10.16 -8.02 7.24
CA ASN A 12 -9.29 -7.05 7.92
C ASN A 12 -8.21 -7.71 8.79
N ARG A 13 -7.80 -8.94 8.49
CA ARG A 13 -6.77 -9.63 9.26
C ARG A 13 -5.37 -9.32 8.76
N ILE A 14 -4.44 -9.15 9.71
CA ILE A 14 -3.00 -9.28 9.47
C ILE A 14 -2.68 -10.77 9.45
N LEU A 15 -2.22 -11.29 8.32
CA LEU A 15 -1.97 -12.72 8.12
C LEU A 15 -0.58 -13.13 8.61
N THR A 16 0.44 -12.29 8.40
CA THR A 16 1.83 -12.57 8.82
C THR A 16 2.62 -11.26 8.90
N ILE A 17 3.49 -11.14 9.91
CA ILE A 17 4.50 -10.08 10.03
C ILE A 17 5.88 -10.75 10.01
N ASP A 18 6.69 -10.46 9.00
CA ASP A 18 8.04 -10.99 8.82
C ASP A 18 9.05 -9.84 8.81
N ILE A 19 9.53 -9.49 10.00
CA ILE A 19 10.48 -8.40 10.21
C ILE A 19 11.83 -8.70 9.56
N ILE A 20 12.25 -9.96 9.53
CA ILE A 20 13.54 -10.38 8.96
C ILE A 20 13.56 -10.05 7.46
N ASN A 21 12.45 -10.30 6.77
CA ASN A 21 12.32 -10.04 5.34
C ASN A 21 11.69 -8.68 5.01
N ASN A 22 11.42 -7.83 6.01
CA ASN A 22 10.75 -6.54 5.86
C ASN A 22 9.40 -6.66 5.13
N LEU A 23 8.58 -7.64 5.52
CA LEU A 23 7.36 -8.01 4.81
C LEU A 23 6.19 -8.15 5.78
N VAL A 24 5.00 -7.72 5.35
CA VAL A 24 3.74 -7.99 6.03
C VAL A 24 2.71 -8.48 5.02
N GLU A 25 1.92 -9.47 5.42
CA GLU A 25 0.85 -10.06 4.63
C GLU A 25 -0.48 -9.67 5.26
N VAL A 26 -1.38 -9.07 4.48
CA VAL A 26 -2.65 -8.53 4.98
C VAL A 26 -3.81 -8.87 4.06
N GLU A 27 -4.99 -8.91 4.64
CA GLU A 27 -6.25 -8.88 3.90
C GLU A 27 -6.58 -7.43 3.44
N PRO A 28 -7.39 -7.24 2.38
CA PRO A 28 -7.59 -5.94 1.74
C PRO A 28 -8.32 -4.91 2.61
N GLY A 29 -9.11 -5.33 3.59
CA GLY A 29 -9.92 -4.48 4.46
C GLY A 29 -9.16 -3.86 5.62
N VAL A 30 -7.90 -4.20 5.84
CA VAL A 30 -7.06 -3.60 6.90
C VAL A 30 -6.95 -2.09 6.69
N ILE A 31 -7.14 -1.29 7.73
CA ILE A 31 -6.97 0.16 7.68
C ILE A 31 -5.50 0.54 7.76
N CYS A 32 -5.07 1.57 7.02
CA CYS A 32 -3.67 1.98 6.93
C CYS A 32 -3.08 2.36 8.31
N ASP A 33 -3.79 3.16 9.09
CA ASP A 33 -3.32 3.53 10.44
C ASP A 33 -3.30 2.33 11.40
N GLU A 34 -4.27 1.42 11.32
CA GLU A 34 -4.29 0.20 12.13
C GLU A 34 -3.10 -0.71 11.82
N LEU A 35 -2.75 -0.87 10.54
CA LEU A 35 -1.54 -1.58 10.13
C LEU A 35 -0.30 -0.95 10.76
N ASN A 36 -0.18 0.37 10.72
CA ASN A 36 0.98 1.08 11.28
C ASN A 36 1.05 0.98 12.81
N GLU A 37 -0.08 1.04 13.52
CA GLU A 37 -0.08 0.83 14.97
C GLU A 37 0.31 -0.60 15.36
N ILE A 38 -0.04 -1.61 14.54
CA ILE A 38 0.39 -3.00 14.75
C ILE A 38 1.89 -3.19 14.46
N LEU A 39 2.44 -2.49 13.47
CA LEU A 39 3.87 -2.60 13.10
C LEU A 39 4.80 -1.84 14.05
N LYS A 40 4.29 -0.80 14.70
CA LYS A 40 5.07 0.12 15.56
C LYS A 40 5.79 -0.54 16.73
N PRO A 41 5.20 -1.50 17.48
CA PRO A 41 5.92 -2.29 18.49
C PRO A 41 7.13 -3.06 17.95
N HIS A 42 7.14 -3.37 16.65
CA HIS A 42 8.27 -4.03 15.99
C HIS A 42 9.34 -3.04 15.50
N GLU A 43 9.16 -1.73 15.72
CA GLU A 43 9.98 -0.65 15.17
C GLU A 43 9.89 -0.51 13.64
N TYR A 44 8.74 -0.89 13.05
CA TYR A 44 8.49 -0.81 11.61
C TYR A 44 7.22 -0.02 11.28
N PHE A 45 7.08 0.37 10.02
CA PHE A 45 5.88 1.00 9.47
C PHE A 45 5.74 0.73 7.96
N PHE A 46 4.52 0.88 7.47
CA PHE A 46 4.14 0.98 6.07
C PHE A 46 4.13 2.47 5.64
N PRO A 47 5.06 2.91 4.76
CA PRO A 47 5.30 4.33 4.53
C PRO A 47 4.26 5.15 3.75
N PRO A 48 3.53 4.59 2.76
CA PRO A 48 2.48 5.34 2.07
C PRO A 48 1.46 5.88 3.07
N ASP A 49 1.24 7.20 3.02
CA ASP A 49 0.49 7.97 4.01
C ASP A 49 -0.53 8.88 3.31
N PRO A 50 -1.63 8.31 2.80
CA PRO A 50 -2.69 9.10 2.18
C PRO A 50 -3.39 9.96 3.23
N GLY A 51 -3.95 11.11 2.83
CA GLY A 51 -4.68 11.98 3.77
C GLY A 51 -5.90 11.34 4.45
N SER A 52 -6.34 10.17 3.97
CA SER A 52 -7.42 9.34 4.50
C SER A 52 -6.92 8.11 5.28
N SER A 53 -5.67 8.10 5.77
CA SER A 53 -5.02 6.92 6.37
C SER A 53 -5.83 6.27 7.52
N SER A 54 -6.63 7.06 8.23
CA SER A 54 -7.50 6.61 9.32
C SER A 54 -8.73 5.80 8.88
N VAL A 55 -9.07 5.82 7.58
CA VAL A 55 -10.28 5.15 7.06
C VAL A 55 -10.05 4.37 5.76
N CYS A 56 -8.97 4.65 5.01
CA CYS A 56 -8.71 3.91 3.78
C CYS A 56 -8.16 2.52 4.07
N THR A 57 -8.69 1.54 3.35
CA THR A 57 -8.23 0.17 3.43
C THR A 57 -7.00 -0.04 2.54
N ILE A 58 -6.12 -0.99 2.89
CA ILE A 58 -4.95 -1.34 2.09
C ILE A 58 -5.36 -1.77 0.67
N GLY A 59 -6.45 -2.52 0.52
CA GLY A 59 -7.00 -2.93 -0.77
C GLY A 59 -7.39 -1.74 -1.64
N GLY A 60 -8.06 -0.73 -1.05
CA GLY A 60 -8.38 0.52 -1.74
C GLY A 60 -7.12 1.29 -2.15
N MET A 61 -6.12 1.35 -1.27
CA MET A 61 -4.83 1.98 -1.59
C MET A 61 -4.12 1.29 -2.76
N VAL A 62 -4.12 -0.04 -2.79
CA VAL A 62 -3.52 -0.80 -3.89
C VAL A 62 -4.32 -0.61 -5.19
N ALA A 63 -5.65 -0.71 -5.12
CA ALA A 63 -6.52 -0.55 -6.28
C ALA A 63 -6.43 0.85 -6.91
N SER A 64 -6.17 1.89 -6.11
CA SER A 64 -6.01 3.29 -6.58
C SER A 64 -4.55 3.72 -6.80
N ASN A 65 -3.59 2.87 -6.45
CA ASN A 65 -2.17 3.24 -6.34
C ASN A 65 -1.96 4.52 -5.51
N ALA A 66 -2.52 4.54 -4.30
CA ALA A 66 -2.55 5.73 -3.45
C ALA A 66 -1.16 6.30 -3.19
N GLY A 67 -1.03 7.62 -3.36
CA GLY A 67 0.09 8.42 -2.90
C GLY A 67 -0.24 9.15 -1.60
N GLY A 68 0.61 10.09 -1.22
CA GLY A 68 0.43 10.84 0.01
C GLY A 68 1.55 11.85 0.25
N ILE A 69 1.51 12.52 1.40
CA ILE A 69 2.47 13.57 1.79
C ILE A 69 3.91 13.01 1.80
N GLN A 70 4.03 11.73 2.16
CA GLN A 70 5.29 11.01 2.27
C GLN A 70 5.84 10.49 0.92
N ALA A 71 5.08 10.61 -0.17
CA ALA A 71 5.43 10.02 -1.47
C ALA A 71 6.75 10.56 -2.04
N PHE A 72 7.12 11.81 -1.75
CA PHE A 72 8.39 12.38 -2.20
C PHE A 72 9.61 11.59 -1.69
N LYS A 73 9.57 11.15 -0.43
CA LYS A 73 10.68 10.38 0.17
C LYS A 73 10.53 8.89 -0.05
N TYR A 74 9.30 8.38 0.02
CA TYR A 74 9.05 6.94 0.14
C TYR A 74 8.44 6.30 -1.10
N GLY A 75 7.94 7.07 -2.05
CA GLY A 75 7.16 6.58 -3.19
C GLY A 75 5.69 6.33 -2.84
N VAL A 76 4.94 5.79 -3.80
CA VAL A 76 3.50 5.50 -3.69
C VAL A 76 3.26 4.03 -3.32
N THR A 77 2.00 3.66 -3.13
CA THR A 77 1.59 2.30 -2.72
C THR A 77 2.20 1.21 -3.61
N LYS A 78 2.24 1.39 -4.93
CA LYS A 78 2.88 0.46 -5.86
C LYS A 78 4.32 0.09 -5.49
N ASN A 79 5.10 1.02 -4.93
CA ASN A 79 6.50 0.79 -4.57
C ASN A 79 6.68 -0.15 -3.37
N TYR A 80 5.59 -0.50 -2.68
CA TYR A 80 5.58 -1.37 -1.52
C TYR A 80 4.81 -2.68 -1.75
N VAL A 81 4.05 -2.83 -2.83
CA VAL A 81 3.38 -4.09 -3.14
C VAL A 81 4.37 -5.10 -3.73
N LEU A 82 4.59 -6.20 -3.02
CA LEU A 82 5.46 -7.30 -3.43
C LEU A 82 4.71 -8.33 -4.26
N TYR A 83 3.52 -8.71 -3.78
CA TYR A 83 2.67 -9.69 -4.45
C TYR A 83 1.19 -9.49 -4.07
N LEU A 84 0.29 -10.05 -4.89
CA LEU A 84 -1.16 -9.97 -4.73
C LEU A 84 -1.80 -11.34 -4.96
N GLU A 85 -2.87 -11.61 -4.22
CA GLU A 85 -3.87 -12.61 -4.59
C GLU A 85 -5.10 -11.87 -5.14
N VAL A 86 -5.59 -12.28 -6.30
CA VAL A 86 -6.71 -11.63 -6.99
C VAL A 86 -7.71 -12.68 -7.48
N VAL A 87 -8.99 -12.42 -7.23
CA VAL A 87 -10.12 -13.17 -7.81
C VAL A 87 -10.57 -12.49 -9.09
N LEU A 88 -10.50 -13.22 -10.21
CA LEU A 88 -10.96 -12.75 -11.52
C LEU A 88 -12.50 -12.84 -11.65
N PRO A 89 -13.11 -12.18 -12.65
CA PRO A 89 -14.55 -12.25 -12.89
C PRO A 89 -15.12 -13.67 -13.10
N ASN A 90 -14.28 -14.61 -13.56
CA ASN A 90 -14.66 -16.02 -13.70
C ASN A 90 -14.45 -16.85 -12.42
N GLY A 91 -14.15 -16.21 -11.28
CA GLY A 91 -13.88 -16.85 -10.00
C GLY A 91 -12.49 -17.47 -9.85
N LYS A 92 -11.63 -17.42 -10.89
CA LYS A 92 -10.28 -17.95 -10.80
C LYS A 92 -9.42 -17.08 -9.88
N ILE A 93 -8.65 -17.74 -9.01
CA ILE A 93 -7.67 -17.08 -8.15
C ILE A 93 -6.32 -17.02 -8.87
N LEU A 94 -5.73 -15.83 -8.94
CA LEU A 94 -4.37 -15.60 -9.40
C LEU A 94 -3.48 -15.15 -8.24
N ASN A 95 -2.28 -15.74 -8.16
CA ASN A 95 -1.21 -15.26 -7.29
C ASN A 95 -0.15 -14.59 -8.17
N LEU A 96 0.09 -13.30 -7.94
CA LEU A 96 0.90 -12.44 -8.79
C LEU A 96 2.04 -11.80 -8.01
N GLY A 97 3.25 -11.76 -8.57
CA GLY A 97 4.43 -11.25 -7.88
C GLY A 97 5.13 -12.33 -7.04
N SER A 98 5.95 -11.91 -6.08
CA SER A 98 6.68 -12.84 -5.21
C SER A 98 7.00 -12.20 -3.87
N LYS A 99 7.30 -13.02 -2.86
CA LYS A 99 7.81 -12.56 -1.56
C LYS A 99 9.24 -12.01 -1.65
N VAL A 100 9.98 -12.36 -2.71
CA VAL A 100 11.37 -11.90 -2.88
C VAL A 100 11.45 -10.49 -3.46
N LEU A 101 12.44 -9.70 -3.03
CA LEU A 101 12.65 -8.33 -3.49
C LEU A 101 13.02 -8.22 -4.98
N LYS A 102 13.71 -9.23 -5.51
CA LYS A 102 14.10 -9.30 -6.90
C LYS A 102 13.54 -10.58 -7.52
N SER A 103 12.56 -10.41 -8.39
CA SER A 103 12.09 -11.45 -9.29
C SER A 103 12.20 -10.96 -10.72
N VAL A 104 12.83 -11.75 -11.57
CA VAL A 104 12.98 -11.48 -13.02
C VAL A 104 12.21 -12.49 -13.87
N SER A 105 11.29 -13.25 -13.23
CA SER A 105 10.47 -14.22 -13.93
C SER A 105 9.30 -13.53 -14.64
N SER A 106 9.33 -13.53 -15.98
CA SER A 106 8.20 -13.16 -16.84
C SER A 106 7.68 -11.72 -16.61
N TYR A 107 6.43 -11.47 -17.00
CA TYR A 107 5.77 -10.18 -16.88
C TYR A 107 5.40 -9.86 -15.43
N ASN A 108 5.54 -8.58 -15.07
CA ASN A 108 5.14 -8.08 -13.76
C ASN A 108 3.62 -7.80 -13.71
N LEU A 109 2.82 -8.86 -13.79
CA LEU A 109 1.36 -8.77 -13.92
C LEU A 109 0.66 -8.14 -12.71
N LYS A 110 1.27 -8.17 -11.51
CA LYS A 110 0.68 -7.51 -10.33
C LYS A 110 0.47 -6.01 -10.58
N ASP A 111 1.37 -5.39 -11.34
CA ASP A 111 1.31 -3.96 -11.65
C ASP A 111 0.12 -3.57 -12.53
N LEU A 112 -0.53 -4.52 -13.21
CA LEU A 112 -1.78 -4.27 -13.94
C LEU A 112 -2.95 -4.07 -12.96
N PHE A 113 -2.95 -4.77 -11.83
CA PHE A 113 -4.01 -4.69 -10.82
C PHE A 113 -3.84 -3.51 -9.87
N ILE A 114 -2.59 -3.09 -9.64
CA ILE A 114 -2.28 -1.87 -8.88
C ILE A 114 -2.71 -0.65 -9.71
N GLY A 115 -3.62 0.17 -9.17
CA GLY A 115 -4.21 1.29 -9.92
C GLY A 115 -5.33 0.90 -10.88
N SER A 116 -5.83 -0.35 -10.85
CA SER A 116 -6.93 -0.80 -11.72
C SER A 116 -8.33 -0.37 -11.25
N GLU A 117 -8.44 0.22 -10.07
CA GLU A 117 -9.70 0.62 -9.43
C GLU A 117 -10.71 -0.53 -9.29
N GLY A 118 -10.22 -1.78 -9.23
CA GLY A 118 -11.06 -2.98 -9.09
C GLY A 118 -11.70 -3.46 -10.40
N THR A 119 -11.38 -2.85 -11.54
CA THR A 119 -11.97 -3.21 -12.85
C THR A 119 -11.48 -4.53 -13.42
N LEU A 120 -10.29 -4.99 -13.00
CA LEU A 120 -9.66 -6.22 -13.52
C LEU A 120 -9.89 -7.45 -12.63
N GLY A 121 -10.32 -7.25 -11.38
CA GLY A 121 -10.51 -8.30 -10.40
C GLY A 121 -10.52 -7.77 -8.97
N ILE A 122 -10.84 -8.66 -8.03
CA ILE A 122 -10.97 -8.34 -6.60
C ILE A 122 -9.69 -8.80 -5.88
N ILE A 123 -8.97 -7.86 -5.26
CA ILE A 123 -7.76 -8.15 -4.50
C ILE A 123 -8.16 -8.73 -3.13
N THR A 124 -7.68 -9.94 -2.80
CA THR A 124 -8.07 -10.67 -1.57
C THR A 124 -6.91 -10.88 -0.59
N LYS A 125 -5.66 -10.73 -1.04
CA LYS A 125 -4.46 -10.80 -0.20
C LYS A 125 -3.37 -9.90 -0.75
N ILE A 126 -2.65 -9.23 0.14
CA ILE A 126 -1.65 -8.24 -0.24
C ILE A 126 -0.37 -8.50 0.57
N GLY A 127 0.73 -8.73 -0.14
CA GLY A 127 2.07 -8.73 0.44
C GLY A 127 2.70 -7.36 0.29
N LEU A 128 2.97 -6.70 1.42
CA LEU A 128 3.58 -5.38 1.47
C LEU A 128 5.00 -5.46 2.00
N ARG A 129 5.88 -4.63 1.44
CA ARG A 129 7.16 -4.28 2.05
C ARG A 129 6.91 -3.27 3.17
N ILE A 130 7.63 -3.41 4.27
CA ILE A 130 7.65 -2.45 5.39
C ILE A 130 9.04 -1.85 5.56
N ARG A 131 9.16 -0.79 6.34
CA ARG A 131 10.43 -0.09 6.60
C ARG A 131 10.64 0.09 8.10
N PRO A 132 11.89 0.13 8.59
CA PRO A 132 12.18 0.54 9.95
C PRO A 132 11.69 1.97 10.21
N LEU A 133 11.18 2.22 11.41
CA LEU A 133 10.80 3.56 11.84
C LEU A 133 12.02 4.49 11.85
N PRO A 134 11.88 5.75 11.39
CA PRO A 134 12.97 6.71 11.45
C PRO A 134 13.30 7.06 12.90
N LYS A 135 14.58 7.05 13.27
CA LYS A 135 15.05 7.43 14.61
C LYS A 135 14.73 8.88 15.00
N THR A 136 14.51 9.74 14.00
CA THR A 136 14.24 11.17 14.23
C THR A 136 13.38 11.74 13.11
N ARG A 137 12.44 12.61 13.47
CA ARG A 137 11.65 13.43 12.55
C ARG A 137 11.81 14.89 12.95
N LYS A 138 12.11 15.75 11.97
CA LYS A 138 12.18 17.21 12.16
C LYS A 138 11.20 17.86 11.19
N LEU A 139 10.54 18.93 11.64
CA LEU A 139 9.61 19.73 10.86
C LEU A 139 10.11 21.17 10.84
N GLY A 140 10.16 21.77 9.65
CA GLY A 140 10.50 23.17 9.46
C GLY A 140 9.38 23.87 8.71
N PHE A 141 9.07 25.10 9.13
CA PHE A 141 8.11 25.97 8.46
C PHE A 141 8.86 27.17 7.91
N PHE A 142 8.63 27.49 6.64
CA PHE A 142 9.25 28.61 5.94
C PHE A 142 8.13 29.46 5.36
N ILE A 143 8.20 30.78 5.59
CA ILE A 143 7.22 31.75 5.09
C ILE A 143 7.92 32.54 3.99
N PHE A 144 7.29 32.61 2.83
CA PHE A 144 7.78 33.36 1.67
C PHE A 144 6.77 34.45 1.33
N GLU A 145 7.24 35.62 0.91
CA GLU A 145 6.37 36.73 0.52
C GLU A 145 5.64 36.48 -0.80
N ASN A 146 6.22 35.65 -1.69
CA ASN A 146 5.64 35.28 -2.98
C ASN A 146 6.16 33.90 -3.44
N ALA A 147 5.51 33.34 -4.48
CA ALA A 147 5.82 32.01 -4.99
C ALA A 147 7.19 31.92 -5.71
N ASP A 148 7.70 33.02 -6.27
CA ASP A 148 8.99 33.01 -6.96
C ASP A 148 10.15 32.74 -5.99
N ASN A 149 10.03 33.22 -4.75
CA ASN A 149 11.01 33.00 -3.69
C ASN A 149 11.02 31.56 -3.13
N PHE A 150 10.03 30.73 -3.48
CA PHE A 150 9.93 29.33 -3.04
C PHE A 150 10.83 28.39 -3.87
N PHE A 151 10.98 28.66 -5.17
CA PHE A 151 11.76 27.80 -6.06
C PHE A 151 13.25 28.13 -5.93
N ILE A 152 13.99 27.31 -5.19
CA ILE A 152 15.45 27.32 -5.23
C ILE A 152 15.86 26.83 -6.62
N ARG A 153 16.44 27.71 -7.44
CA ARG A 153 17.08 27.35 -8.72
C ARG A 153 18.34 26.52 -8.49
#